data_AF-A0A485NSD6-F1
#
_entry.id   AF-A0A485NSD6-F1
#
_cell.length_a   1.000
_cell.length_b   1.000
_cell.length_c   1.000
_cell.angle_alpha   90.00
_cell.angle_beta   90.00
_cell.angle_gamma   90.00
#
_symmetry.space_group_name_H-M   'P 1'
#
loop_
_entity.id
_entity.type
_entity.pdbx_description
1 polymer ?
#
loop_
_entity_poly.entity_id
_entity_poly.type
_entity_poly.pdbx_seq_one_letter_code
_entity_poly.pdbx_strand_id
1 'polypeptide(L)'
;MGLCYCLNKPKGKPLNGSTAWYKFPCYVQNDVPHAEAWINGTNLAGQSFVAEQLQIEYSFPFTFPPGLFARYSVQINSHVVHRSDGKLQIFAYRGKVPVVVSYRPAKGVLQPDTLSIASHASLPNIWTAWQAITPLVEELNVLLQEWPGLHYTVHILCSKCLKRGSPNPHAFPGELLSQPRPEGVAEIICPKNGSERVNVALVYPPTPTVISPCSKKNVGEKHRNQ
;
A
#
# COMPACT_ATOMS: atom_id res chain seq x y z
N MET A 1 18.46 8.16 -10.67
CA MET A 1 18.31 6.72 -11.03
C MET A 1 16.92 6.25 -10.60
N GLY A 2 16.27 5.38 -11.37
CA GLY A 2 14.86 4.96 -11.11
C GLY A 2 14.01 4.80 -12.38
N LEU A 3 14.62 4.40 -13.51
CA LEU A 3 13.97 4.31 -14.82
C LEU A 3 13.48 2.91 -15.16
N CYS A 4 14.06 1.88 -14.53
CA CYS A 4 13.69 0.48 -14.73
C CYS A 4 13.95 -0.36 -13.47
N TYR A 5 13.38 -1.56 -13.45
CA TYR A 5 13.63 -2.55 -12.41
C TYR A 5 13.88 -3.95 -13.00
N CYS A 6 14.67 -4.77 -12.29
CA CYS A 6 14.94 -6.15 -12.71
C CYS A 6 13.74 -7.06 -12.41
N LEU A 7 13.36 -7.90 -13.38
CA LEU A 7 12.32 -8.92 -13.22
C LEU A 7 12.88 -10.17 -12.52
N ASN A 8 14.08 -10.61 -12.92
CA ASN A 8 14.72 -11.79 -12.37
C ASN A 8 15.82 -11.34 -11.43
N LYS A 9 15.50 -11.15 -10.13
CA LYS A 9 16.52 -10.92 -9.11
C LYS A 9 17.24 -12.25 -8.84
N PRO A 10 18.51 -12.44 -9.23
CA PRO A 10 19.23 -13.64 -8.83
C PRO A 10 19.37 -13.64 -7.31
N LYS A 11 18.86 -14.69 -6.65
CA LYS A 11 19.08 -14.92 -5.21
C LYS A 11 20.50 -15.45 -5.03
N GLY A 12 21.51 -14.59 -5.12
CA GLY A 12 22.92 -14.94 -4.88
C GLY A 12 23.90 -14.38 -5.90
N LYS A 13 25.19 -14.74 -5.75
CA LYS A 13 26.23 -14.42 -6.74
C LYS A 13 25.79 -14.96 -8.11
N PRO A 14 25.73 -14.12 -9.16
CA PRO A 14 25.41 -14.62 -10.49
C PRO A 14 26.49 -15.63 -10.88
N LEU A 15 26.09 -16.89 -11.04
CA LEU A 15 26.85 -17.83 -11.86
C LEU A 15 26.89 -17.22 -13.26
N ASN A 16 28.10 -17.09 -13.81
CA ASN A 16 28.36 -16.48 -15.12
C ASN A 16 27.26 -16.87 -16.13
N GLY A 17 26.50 -15.87 -16.63
CA GLY A 17 25.57 -16.07 -17.75
C GLY A 17 24.06 -15.95 -17.46
N SER A 18 23.60 -15.49 -16.29
CA SER A 18 22.17 -15.23 -16.10
C SER A 18 21.69 -13.96 -16.83
N THR A 19 20.84 -14.11 -17.84
CA THR A 19 20.20 -12.98 -18.55
C THR A 19 19.28 -12.21 -17.60
N ALA A 20 19.67 -10.96 -17.30
CA ALA A 20 18.86 -10.04 -16.50
C ALA A 20 17.85 -9.30 -17.40
N TRP A 21 16.57 -9.45 -17.09
CA TRP A 21 15.50 -8.73 -17.77
C TRP A 21 15.11 -7.49 -16.98
N TYR A 22 14.98 -6.37 -17.69
CA TYR A 22 14.61 -5.08 -17.12
C TYR A 22 13.27 -4.63 -17.68
N LYS A 23 12.44 -4.07 -16.80
CA LYS A 23 11.16 -3.45 -17.18
C LYS A 23 11.21 -1.95 -16.93
N PHE A 24 10.81 -1.18 -17.93
CA PHE A 24 10.76 0.28 -17.90
C PHE A 24 9.30 0.72 -17.78
N PRO A 25 8.87 1.28 -16.63
CA PRO A 25 7.48 1.67 -16.41
C PRO A 25 6.93 2.67 -17.44
N CYS A 26 7.78 3.48 -18.05
CA CYS A 26 7.39 4.45 -19.08
C CYS A 26 6.88 3.81 -20.39
N TYR A 27 7.21 2.53 -20.65
CA TYR A 27 6.78 1.80 -21.86
C TYR A 27 5.62 0.83 -21.59
N VAL A 28 5.06 0.83 -20.38
CA VAL A 28 3.92 -0.01 -20.04
C VAL A 28 2.69 0.50 -20.79
N GLN A 29 2.05 -0.40 -21.55
CA GLN A 29 0.86 -0.10 -22.34
C GLN A 29 -0.37 0.12 -21.44
N ASN A 30 -1.46 0.60 -22.05
CA ASN A 30 -2.72 0.92 -21.35
C ASN A 30 -3.51 -0.30 -20.88
N ASP A 31 -2.97 -1.51 -21.05
CA ASP A 31 -3.63 -2.72 -20.58
C ASP A 31 -3.89 -2.60 -19.08
N VAL A 32 -5.15 -2.80 -18.70
CA VAL A 32 -5.54 -2.87 -17.29
C VAL A 32 -4.78 -4.07 -16.72
N PRO A 33 -4.06 -3.93 -15.58
CA PRO A 33 -3.46 -5.08 -14.94
C PRO A 33 -4.53 -6.16 -14.79
N HIS A 34 -4.21 -7.41 -15.10
CA HIS A 34 -5.13 -8.54 -14.93
C HIS A 34 -5.45 -8.71 -13.44
N ALA A 35 -6.39 -7.89 -12.96
CA ALA A 35 -6.89 -7.76 -11.62
C ALA A 35 -8.42 -7.84 -11.69
N GLU A 36 -8.92 -8.74 -12.54
CA GLU A 36 -10.35 -9.00 -12.76
C GLU A 36 -11.08 -9.43 -11.46
N ALA A 37 -10.31 -9.79 -10.43
CA ALA A 37 -10.79 -10.12 -9.08
C ALA A 37 -10.75 -8.96 -8.05
N TRP A 38 -10.12 -7.82 -8.35
CA TRP A 38 -9.94 -6.71 -7.37
C TRP A 38 -11.23 -5.91 -7.14
N ILE A 39 -12.02 -5.68 -8.18
CA ILE A 39 -13.19 -4.79 -8.14
C ILE A 39 -14.46 -5.50 -7.63
N ASN A 40 -14.57 -6.82 -7.84
CA ASN A 40 -15.83 -7.54 -7.65
C ASN A 40 -15.92 -8.36 -6.35
N GLY A 41 -14.87 -8.39 -5.51
CA GLY A 41 -14.87 -9.20 -4.28
C GLY A 41 -15.01 -10.71 -4.51
N THR A 42 -15.01 -11.15 -5.77
CA THR A 42 -15.11 -12.55 -6.17
C THR A 42 -13.72 -13.15 -6.27
N ASN A 43 -13.33 -13.91 -5.25
CA ASN A 43 -12.29 -14.91 -5.41
C ASN A 43 -12.73 -15.93 -6.47
N LEU A 44 -11.77 -16.42 -7.27
CA LEU A 44 -11.90 -17.56 -8.20
C LEU A 44 -12.40 -18.88 -7.57
N ALA A 45 -12.69 -18.88 -6.26
CA ALA A 45 -13.08 -20.04 -5.46
C ALA A 45 -14.50 -19.94 -4.84
N GLY A 46 -15.34 -18.98 -5.24
CA GLY A 46 -16.76 -18.94 -4.83
C GLY A 46 -17.02 -18.67 -3.33
N GLN A 47 -15.99 -18.37 -2.54
CA GLN A 47 -16.15 -17.94 -1.15
C GLN A 47 -16.35 -16.42 -1.09
N SER A 48 -17.55 -15.99 -0.70
CA SER A 48 -17.85 -14.60 -0.36
C SER A 48 -17.15 -14.26 0.94
N PHE A 49 -15.97 -13.67 0.84
CA PHE A 49 -15.25 -13.15 1.99
C PHE A 49 -15.61 -11.68 2.17
N VAL A 50 -16.05 -11.30 3.37
CA VAL A 50 -16.26 -9.89 3.71
C VAL A 50 -14.90 -9.23 3.88
N ALA A 51 -14.31 -8.81 2.77
CA ALA A 51 -13.09 -8.03 2.75
C ALA A 51 -13.41 -6.56 3.11
N GLU A 52 -12.60 -5.99 3.98
CA GLU A 52 -12.53 -4.55 4.19
C GLU A 52 -11.36 -3.99 3.36
N GLN A 53 -11.56 -2.79 2.82
CA GLN A 53 -10.56 -2.09 2.01
C GLN A 53 -9.91 -0.98 2.85
N LEU A 54 -8.58 -1.04 2.92
CA LEU A 54 -7.73 0.02 3.46
C LEU A 54 -7.12 0.77 2.26
N GLN A 55 -7.30 2.09 2.20
CA GLN A 55 -6.77 2.90 1.10
C GLN A 55 -6.23 4.23 1.61
N ILE A 56 -4.98 4.52 1.26
CA ILE A 56 -4.32 5.80 1.49
C ILE A 56 -4.23 6.53 0.15
N GLU A 57 -4.64 7.79 0.11
CA GLU A 57 -4.67 8.61 -1.09
C GLU A 57 -3.83 9.88 -0.89
N TYR A 58 -2.97 10.14 -1.87
CA TYR A 58 -2.23 11.39 -2.03
C TYR A 58 -2.94 12.20 -3.11
N SER A 59 -3.29 13.44 -2.80
CA SER A 59 -3.91 14.37 -3.73
C SER A 59 -2.96 15.52 -4.06
N PHE A 60 -2.82 15.82 -5.35
CA PHE A 60 -1.93 16.85 -5.88
C PHE A 60 -2.79 17.93 -6.56
N PRO A 61 -3.22 18.98 -5.83
CA PRO A 61 -4.19 19.94 -6.35
C PRO A 61 -3.67 20.86 -7.45
N PHE A 62 -2.35 21.02 -7.58
CA PHE A 62 -1.75 21.95 -8.55
C PHE A 62 -0.94 21.25 -9.64
N THR A 63 -0.07 20.31 -9.26
CA THR A 63 0.84 19.66 -10.21
C THR A 63 1.18 18.26 -9.73
N PHE A 64 0.91 17.26 -10.57
CA PHE A 64 1.45 15.92 -10.39
C PHE A 64 2.91 15.87 -10.89
N PRO A 65 3.89 15.45 -10.06
CA PRO A 65 5.29 15.50 -10.47
C PRO A 65 5.56 14.59 -11.69
N PRO A 66 6.18 15.12 -12.76
CA PRO A 66 6.47 14.33 -13.95
C PRO A 66 7.30 13.09 -13.63
N GLY A 67 6.80 11.92 -14.07
CA GLY A 67 7.47 10.65 -13.85
C GLY A 67 7.34 10.08 -12.43
N LEU A 68 6.61 10.72 -11.49
CA LEU A 68 6.44 10.22 -10.12
C LEU A 68 5.94 8.78 -10.12
N PHE A 69 4.85 8.47 -10.84
CA PHE A 69 4.29 7.12 -10.90
C PHE A 69 5.28 6.08 -11.44
N ALA A 70 6.03 6.45 -12.50
CA ALA A 70 7.03 5.57 -13.09
C ALA A 70 8.20 5.30 -12.13
N ARG A 71 8.70 6.33 -11.45
CA ARG A 71 9.78 6.20 -10.46
C ARG A 71 9.31 5.41 -9.24
N TYR A 72 8.12 5.70 -8.75
CA TYR A 72 7.51 4.98 -7.64
C TYR A 72 7.32 3.50 -7.98
N SER A 73 6.86 3.19 -9.20
CA SER A 73 6.78 1.81 -9.71
C SER A 73 8.12 1.06 -9.61
N VAL A 74 9.24 1.72 -9.91
CA VAL A 74 10.57 1.13 -9.75
C VAL A 74 10.89 0.88 -8.28
N GLN A 75 10.66 1.87 -7.40
CA GLN A 75 11.01 1.75 -5.98
C GLN A 75 10.26 0.62 -5.28
N ILE A 76 8.96 0.47 -5.53
CA ILE A 76 8.17 -0.58 -4.87
C ILE A 76 8.54 -2.01 -5.31
N ASN A 77 9.34 -2.19 -6.36
CA ASN A 77 9.75 -3.52 -6.83
C ASN A 77 10.58 -4.29 -5.80
N SER A 78 11.27 -3.62 -4.87
CA SER A 78 11.98 -4.27 -3.76
C SER A 78 11.03 -4.91 -2.73
N HIS A 79 9.81 -4.38 -2.63
CA HIS A 79 8.85 -4.71 -1.57
C HIS A 79 7.79 -5.76 -1.97
N VAL A 80 7.69 -6.07 -3.27
CA VAL A 80 6.66 -6.96 -3.81
C VAL A 80 7.25 -8.25 -4.36
N VAL A 81 6.49 -9.34 -4.26
CA VAL A 81 6.91 -10.69 -4.72
C VAL A 81 6.40 -11.02 -6.12
N HIS A 82 5.22 -10.50 -6.46
CA HIS A 82 4.57 -10.66 -7.76
C HIS A 82 3.87 -9.35 -8.10
N ARG A 83 3.88 -8.96 -9.37
CA ARG A 83 3.22 -7.74 -9.83
C ARG A 83 2.80 -7.79 -11.29
N SER A 84 1.72 -7.10 -11.60
CA SER A 84 1.25 -6.78 -12.94
C SER A 84 1.12 -5.26 -13.01
N ASP A 85 1.73 -4.67 -14.04
CA ASP A 85 1.80 -3.23 -14.19
C ASP A 85 1.00 -2.83 -15.43
N GLY A 86 0.14 -1.84 -15.26
CA GLY A 86 -0.50 -1.04 -16.29
C GLY A 86 -0.04 0.41 -16.17
N LYS A 87 -0.37 1.22 -17.17
CA LYS A 87 0.08 2.63 -17.24
C LYS A 87 -0.31 3.47 -16.03
N LEU A 88 -1.51 3.23 -15.49
CA LEU A 88 -2.11 4.02 -14.40
C LEU A 88 -2.36 3.19 -13.14
N GLN A 89 -2.01 1.91 -13.14
CA GLN A 89 -2.28 1.03 -12.02
C GLN A 89 -1.25 -0.09 -11.95
N ILE A 90 -0.86 -0.45 -10.75
CA ILE A 90 0.00 -1.60 -10.45
C ILE A 90 -0.77 -2.49 -9.49
N PHE A 91 -0.97 -3.74 -9.86
CA PHE A 91 -1.48 -4.77 -8.98
C PHE A 91 -0.31 -5.64 -8.53
N ALA A 92 -0.09 -5.78 -7.24
CA ALA A 92 1.05 -6.51 -6.69
C ALA A 92 0.69 -7.30 -5.44
N TYR A 93 1.59 -8.20 -5.05
CA TYR A 93 1.52 -8.92 -3.79
C TYR A 93 2.75 -8.59 -2.95
N ARG A 94 2.52 -8.27 -1.66
CA ARG A 94 3.57 -8.27 -0.64
C ARG A 94 3.35 -9.49 0.26
N GLY A 95 4.20 -10.51 0.09
CA GLY A 95 3.94 -11.84 0.64
C GLY A 95 2.68 -12.44 -0.02
N LYS A 96 1.62 -12.68 0.77
CA LYS A 96 0.33 -13.16 0.28
C LYS A 96 -0.75 -12.08 0.22
N VAL A 97 -0.42 -10.85 0.61
CA VAL A 97 -1.39 -9.76 0.73
C VAL A 97 -1.42 -8.95 -0.57
N PRO A 98 -2.57 -8.80 -1.23
CA PRO A 98 -2.67 -8.01 -2.45
C PRO A 98 -2.62 -6.52 -2.13
N VAL A 99 -1.96 -5.77 -3.01
CA VAL A 99 -1.82 -4.31 -2.94
C VAL A 99 -2.05 -3.73 -4.33
N VAL A 100 -2.82 -2.65 -4.42
CA VAL A 100 -3.00 -1.88 -5.63
C VAL A 100 -2.46 -0.48 -5.43
N VAL A 101 -1.62 -0.07 -6.36
CA VAL A 101 -1.22 1.33 -6.51
C VAL A 101 -1.94 1.87 -7.74
N SER A 102 -2.67 2.97 -7.62
CA SER A 102 -3.36 3.59 -8.76
C SER A 102 -3.00 5.06 -8.85
N TYR A 103 -2.76 5.53 -10.07
CA TYR A 103 -2.68 6.94 -10.41
C TYR A 103 -3.93 7.33 -11.20
N ARG A 104 -4.67 8.32 -10.69
CA ARG A 104 -5.83 8.89 -11.36
C ARG A 104 -5.46 10.29 -11.84
N PRO A 105 -5.32 10.50 -13.16
CA PRO A 105 -5.11 11.82 -13.71
C PRO A 105 -6.27 12.77 -13.39
N ALA A 106 -5.96 14.05 -13.24
CA ALA A 106 -6.94 15.11 -13.02
C ALA A 106 -8.01 15.12 -14.12
N LYS A 107 -9.25 15.40 -13.74
CA LYS A 107 -10.39 15.56 -14.66
C LYS A 107 -10.94 16.98 -14.54
N GLY A 108 -10.24 17.92 -15.16
CA GLY A 108 -10.55 19.35 -15.07
C GLY A 108 -10.20 19.94 -13.71
N VAL A 109 -10.70 21.14 -13.42
CA VAL A 109 -10.32 21.93 -12.23
C VAL A 109 -10.85 21.34 -10.92
N LEU A 110 -11.89 20.51 -10.97
CA LEU A 110 -12.59 20.02 -9.77
C LEU A 110 -12.08 18.68 -9.24
N GLN A 111 -11.23 17.97 -10.00
CA GLN A 111 -10.74 16.65 -9.62
C GLN A 111 -9.22 16.64 -9.78
N PRO A 112 -8.46 16.80 -8.68
CA PRO A 112 -7.02 16.85 -8.72
C PRO A 112 -6.43 15.49 -9.12
N ASP A 113 -5.15 15.50 -9.49
CA ASP A 113 -4.41 14.26 -9.67
C ASP A 113 -4.33 13.51 -8.34
N THR A 114 -4.59 12.20 -8.33
CA THR A 114 -4.46 11.38 -7.13
C THR A 114 -3.60 10.15 -7.35
N LEU A 115 -2.84 9.78 -6.32
CA LEU A 115 -2.11 8.53 -6.25
C LEU A 115 -2.56 7.79 -4.99
N SER A 116 -3.10 6.59 -5.15
CA SER A 116 -3.62 5.79 -4.04
C SER A 116 -2.90 4.46 -3.88
N ILE A 117 -2.70 4.04 -2.64
CA ILE A 117 -2.18 2.72 -2.25
C ILE A 117 -3.29 2.03 -1.45
N ALA A 118 -3.76 0.88 -1.93
CA ALA A 118 -4.87 0.16 -1.34
C ALA A 118 -4.53 -1.31 -1.11
N SER A 119 -5.10 -1.89 -0.06
CA SER A 119 -5.02 -3.32 0.25
C SER A 119 -6.32 -3.81 0.88
N HIS A 120 -6.59 -5.10 0.74
CA HIS A 120 -7.82 -5.73 1.21
C HIS A 120 -7.47 -6.83 2.20
N ALA A 121 -8.20 -6.88 3.30
CA ALA A 121 -8.09 -7.95 4.28
C ALA A 121 -9.40 -8.10 5.04
N SER A 122 -9.52 -9.20 5.77
CA SER A 122 -10.60 -9.37 6.75
C SER A 122 -10.43 -8.36 7.87
N LEU A 123 -11.52 -7.96 8.52
CA LEU A 123 -11.40 -7.07 9.68
C LEU A 123 -10.48 -7.65 10.78
N PRO A 124 -10.57 -8.94 11.17
CA PRO A 124 -9.62 -9.55 12.10
C PRO A 124 -8.15 -9.52 11.63
N ASN A 125 -7.92 -9.56 10.31
CA ASN A 125 -6.58 -9.60 9.71
C ASN A 125 -6.16 -8.27 9.09
N ILE A 126 -6.84 -7.15 9.39
CA ILE A 126 -6.57 -5.87 8.74
C ILE A 126 -5.14 -5.35 9.01
N TRP A 127 -4.52 -5.81 10.09
CA TRP A 127 -3.10 -5.58 10.37
C TRP A 127 -2.19 -6.07 9.22
N THR A 128 -2.57 -7.12 8.49
CA THR A 128 -1.81 -7.61 7.33
C THR A 128 -1.86 -6.63 6.15
N ALA A 129 -2.98 -5.93 5.95
CA ALA A 129 -3.11 -4.88 4.95
C ALA A 129 -2.20 -3.69 5.32
N TRP A 130 -2.20 -3.27 6.60
CA TRP A 130 -1.27 -2.26 7.08
C TRP A 130 0.20 -2.66 6.85
N GLN A 131 0.60 -3.86 7.26
CA GLN A 131 1.93 -4.39 7.01
C GLN A 131 2.30 -4.43 5.52
N ALA A 132 1.32 -4.62 4.64
CA ALA A 132 1.54 -4.64 3.21
C ALA A 132 1.75 -3.24 2.63
N ILE A 133 0.99 -2.23 3.07
CA ILE A 133 1.03 -0.87 2.51
C ILE A 133 2.08 0.03 3.15
N THR A 134 2.39 -0.13 4.44
CA THR A 134 3.28 0.80 5.17
C THR A 134 4.62 1.01 4.49
N PRO A 135 5.36 -0.03 4.05
CA PRO A 135 6.63 0.17 3.34
C PRO A 135 6.46 0.91 2.02
N LEU A 136 5.33 0.75 1.33
CA LEU A 136 5.07 1.43 0.07
C LEU A 136 4.76 2.92 0.30
N VAL A 137 3.99 3.23 1.35
CA VAL A 137 3.73 4.61 1.80
C VAL A 137 5.04 5.30 2.18
N GLU A 138 5.93 4.62 2.90
CA GLU A 138 7.26 5.13 3.25
C GLU A 138 8.11 5.43 2.00
N GLU A 139 8.17 4.52 1.03
CA GLU A 139 8.87 4.75 -0.25
C GLU A 139 8.32 5.96 -1.01
N LEU A 140 6.99 6.13 -1.03
CA LEU A 140 6.38 7.29 -1.67
C LEU A 140 6.75 8.58 -0.93
N ASN A 141 6.69 8.59 0.40
CA ASN A 141 7.05 9.77 1.20
C ASN A 141 8.50 10.18 1.00
N VAL A 142 9.43 9.20 0.95
CA VAL A 142 10.85 9.45 0.64
C VAL A 142 11.00 10.00 -0.76
N LEU A 143 10.33 9.41 -1.75
CA LEU A 143 10.40 9.86 -3.13
C LEU A 143 9.87 11.28 -3.31
N LEU A 144 8.78 11.65 -2.62
CA LEU A 144 8.21 13.00 -2.68
C LEU A 144 9.16 14.09 -2.15
N GLN A 145 10.14 13.75 -1.30
CA GLN A 145 11.15 14.71 -0.82
C GLN A 145 12.05 15.25 -1.95
N GLU A 146 12.10 14.58 -3.11
CA GLU A 146 12.89 15.05 -4.26
C GLU A 146 12.26 16.24 -5.00
N TRP A 147 11.01 16.58 -4.71
CA TRP A 147 10.32 17.74 -5.29
C TRP A 147 10.08 18.81 -4.21
N PRO A 148 11.08 19.66 -3.93
CA PRO A 148 10.91 20.74 -2.96
C PRO A 148 9.80 21.69 -3.40
N GLY A 149 8.93 22.07 -2.46
CA GLY A 149 7.79 22.95 -2.73
C GLY A 149 6.57 22.26 -3.37
N LEU A 150 6.61 20.94 -3.58
CA LEU A 150 5.45 20.18 -4.03
C LEU A 150 4.34 20.24 -2.97
N HIS A 151 3.15 20.66 -3.39
CA HIS A 151 1.98 20.66 -2.54
C HIS A 151 1.16 19.39 -2.77
N TYR A 152 0.95 18.63 -1.70
CA TYR A 152 0.09 17.47 -1.69
C TYR A 152 -0.56 17.30 -0.32
N THR A 153 -1.70 16.61 -0.29
CA THR A 153 -2.40 16.21 0.94
C THR A 153 -2.54 14.71 0.99
N VAL A 154 -2.41 14.13 2.18
CA VAL A 154 -2.52 12.68 2.40
C VAL A 154 -3.79 12.39 3.19
N HIS A 155 -4.52 11.37 2.77
CA HIS A 155 -5.77 10.99 3.40
C HIS A 155 -5.91 9.47 3.51
N ILE A 156 -6.59 9.01 4.55
CA ILE A 156 -7.10 7.64 4.63
C ILE A 156 -8.57 7.67 4.21
N LEU A 157 -8.92 6.92 3.16
CA LEU A 157 -10.30 6.91 2.67
C LEU A 157 -11.18 5.99 3.51
N CYS A 158 -12.38 6.46 3.82
CA CYS A 158 -13.35 5.71 4.61
C CYS A 158 -13.77 4.40 3.91
N SER A 159 -13.48 3.26 4.54
CA SER A 159 -13.77 1.93 3.99
C SER A 159 -15.26 1.72 3.70
N LYS A 160 -16.15 2.27 4.53
CA LYS A 160 -17.61 2.13 4.35
C LYS A 160 -18.11 2.94 3.16
N CYS A 161 -17.60 4.16 2.97
CA CYS A 161 -17.89 4.94 1.76
C CYS A 161 -17.38 4.25 0.49
N LEU A 162 -16.18 3.67 0.53
CA LEU A 162 -15.61 2.91 -0.59
C LEU A 162 -16.44 1.68 -0.91
N LYS A 163 -16.84 0.90 0.10
CA LYS A 163 -17.69 -0.30 -0.06
C LYS A 163 -19.05 0.02 -0.67
N ARG A 164 -19.60 1.21 -0.42
CA ARG A 164 -20.85 1.69 -1.05
C ARG A 164 -20.67 2.19 -2.48
N GLY A 165 -19.42 2.30 -2.97
CA GLY A 165 -19.12 2.92 -4.26
C GLY A 165 -19.37 4.43 -4.26
N SER A 166 -19.21 5.11 -3.12
CA SER A 166 -19.37 6.57 -3.07
C SER A 166 -18.36 7.24 -4.01
N PRO A 167 -18.78 8.15 -4.92
CA PRO A 167 -17.87 8.84 -5.82
C PRO A 167 -16.94 9.82 -5.10
N ASN A 168 -17.29 10.18 -3.86
CA ASN A 168 -16.51 11.07 -3.01
C ASN A 168 -16.53 10.47 -1.59
N PRO A 169 -15.67 9.50 -1.28
CA PRO A 169 -15.58 8.93 0.06
C PRO A 169 -15.10 9.97 1.08
N HIS A 170 -15.45 9.79 2.35
CA HIS A 170 -14.87 10.64 3.39
C HIS A 170 -13.35 10.39 3.48
N ALA A 171 -12.59 11.47 3.59
CA ALA A 171 -11.14 11.47 3.66
C ALA A 171 -10.71 11.83 5.08
N PHE A 172 -10.25 10.84 5.85
CA PHE A 172 -9.66 11.07 7.16
C PHE A 172 -8.26 11.69 7.00
N PRO A 173 -7.85 12.58 7.93
CA PRO A 173 -6.56 13.25 7.87
C PRO A 173 -5.37 12.28 7.86
N GLY A 174 -4.35 12.56 7.04
CA GLY A 174 -3.15 11.73 6.92
C GLY A 174 -2.29 11.69 8.17
N GLU A 175 -2.42 12.66 9.07
CA GLU A 175 -1.75 12.71 10.38
C GLU A 175 -2.02 11.45 11.21
N LEU A 176 -3.20 10.82 11.02
CA LEU A 176 -3.58 9.59 11.70
C LEU A 176 -2.65 8.41 11.38
N LEU A 177 -1.89 8.46 10.26
CA LEU A 177 -0.87 7.45 9.93
C LEU A 177 0.30 7.42 10.93
N SER A 178 0.47 8.48 11.72
CA SER A 178 1.50 8.57 12.76
C SER A 178 0.96 8.47 14.18
N GLN A 179 -0.37 8.51 14.34
CA GLN A 179 -1.00 8.55 15.65
C GLN A 179 -1.26 7.14 16.18
N PRO A 180 -1.11 6.94 17.50
CA PRO A 180 -1.53 5.70 18.13
C PRO A 180 -3.05 5.56 18.03
N ARG A 181 -3.52 4.31 18.02
CA ARG A 181 -4.95 4.02 18.07
C ARG A 181 -5.54 4.53 19.40
N PRO A 182 -6.70 5.22 19.38
CA PRO A 182 -7.36 5.65 20.61
C PRO A 182 -7.77 4.46 21.49
N GLU A 183 -7.48 4.55 22.78
CA GLU A 183 -7.83 3.51 23.76
C GLU A 183 -9.36 3.47 24.01
N GLY A 184 -9.92 2.28 24.17
CA GLY A 184 -11.34 2.09 24.47
C GLY A 184 -12.31 2.40 23.33
N VAL A 185 -11.83 2.86 22.17
CA VAL A 185 -12.67 3.19 21.00
C VAL A 185 -12.50 2.13 19.91
N ALA A 186 -13.55 1.33 19.67
CA ALA A 186 -13.54 0.32 18.62
C ALA A 186 -13.97 0.87 17.25
N GLU A 187 -14.85 1.88 17.25
CA GLU A 187 -15.44 2.44 16.03
C GLU A 187 -15.58 3.96 16.13
N ILE A 188 -15.44 4.63 14.99
CA ILE A 188 -15.69 6.07 14.82
C ILE A 188 -16.80 6.29 13.80
N ILE A 189 -17.52 7.40 13.92
CA ILE A 189 -18.60 7.74 12.99
C ILE A 189 -17.99 8.40 11.75
N CYS A 190 -18.40 7.96 10.56
CA CYS A 190 -18.06 8.64 9.30
C CYS A 190 -18.77 10.00 9.25
N PRO A 191 -18.05 11.15 9.28
CA PRO A 191 -18.67 12.48 9.33
C PRO A 191 -19.57 12.77 8.13
N LYS A 192 -19.22 12.20 6.97
CA LYS A 192 -19.98 12.40 5.72
C LYS A 192 -21.29 11.63 5.67
N ASN A 193 -21.37 10.51 6.38
CA ASN A 193 -22.48 9.58 6.27
C ASN A 193 -23.31 9.47 7.56
N GLY A 194 -22.88 10.13 8.65
CA GLY A 194 -23.65 10.45 9.87
C GLY A 194 -24.03 9.26 10.77
N SER A 195 -24.28 8.09 10.20
CA SER A 195 -24.75 6.89 10.90
C SER A 195 -23.81 5.69 10.77
N GLU A 196 -22.97 5.67 9.73
CA GLU A 196 -22.04 4.55 9.52
C GLU A 196 -20.86 4.60 10.48
N ARG A 197 -20.66 3.47 11.18
CA ARG A 197 -19.54 3.23 12.07
C ARG A 197 -18.40 2.56 11.30
N VAL A 198 -17.21 3.13 11.41
CA VAL A 198 -15.97 2.66 10.79
C VAL A 198 -15.08 2.12 11.91
N ASN A 199 -14.60 0.88 11.77
CA ASN A 199 -13.69 0.32 12.75
C ASN A 199 -12.38 1.11 12.79
N VAL A 200 -11.88 1.46 13.98
CA VAL A 200 -10.65 2.25 14.12
C VAL A 200 -9.43 1.58 13.49
N ALA A 201 -9.41 0.26 13.38
CA ALA A 201 -8.31 -0.47 12.77
C ALA A 201 -8.21 -0.28 11.25
N LEU A 202 -9.21 0.32 10.61
CA LEU A 202 -9.20 0.71 9.20
C LEU A 202 -8.71 2.14 8.98
N VAL A 203 -8.49 2.89 10.06
CA VAL A 203 -8.09 4.31 10.02
C VAL A 203 -6.74 4.51 10.70
N TYR A 204 -6.51 3.86 11.84
CA TYR A 204 -5.27 3.93 12.59
C TYR A 204 -4.40 2.70 12.33
N PRO A 205 -3.11 2.89 11.98
CA PRO A 205 -2.18 1.78 11.86
C PRO A 205 -2.06 1.01 13.19
N PRO A 206 -1.66 -0.26 13.15
CA PRO A 206 -1.37 -1.00 14.37
C PRO A 206 -0.21 -0.34 15.11
N THR A 207 -0.32 -0.21 16.43
CA THR A 207 0.79 0.27 17.26
C THR A 207 2.01 -0.62 17.02
N PRO A 208 3.21 -0.04 16.80
CA PRO A 208 4.43 -0.82 16.69
C PRO A 208 4.55 -1.68 17.94
N THR A 209 4.54 -2.99 17.77
CA THR A 209 4.86 -3.90 18.89
C THR A 209 6.33 -3.64 19.17
N VAL A 210 6.63 -2.94 20.25
CA VAL A 210 8.01 -2.74 20.70
C VAL A 210 8.61 -4.13 20.82
N ILE A 211 9.54 -4.46 19.93
CA ILE A 211 10.31 -5.69 20.05
C ILE A 211 11.10 -5.51 21.36
N SER A 212 10.70 -6.24 22.39
CA SER A 212 11.41 -6.27 23.68
C SER A 212 12.90 -6.45 23.43
N PRO A 213 13.78 -5.70 24.11
CA PRO A 213 15.22 -5.89 23.94
C PRO A 213 15.58 -7.33 24.32
N CYS A 214 16.32 -7.96 23.42
CA CYS A 214 16.96 -9.25 23.63
C CYS A 214 17.72 -9.27 24.97
N SER A 215 17.24 -10.04 25.94
CA SER A 215 18.03 -10.36 27.14
C SER A 215 19.13 -11.33 26.75
N LYS A 216 20.35 -10.80 26.68
CA LYS A 216 21.61 -11.53 26.62
C LYS A 216 21.81 -12.38 27.89
N LYS A 217 22.34 -13.60 27.63
CA LYS A 217 23.27 -14.42 28.44
C LYS A 217 22.79 -15.09 29.74
N ASN A 218 22.99 -16.42 29.76
CA ASN A 218 23.83 -17.17 30.71
C ASN A 218 24.45 -18.33 29.88
N VAL A 219 25.71 -18.28 29.42
CA VAL A 219 26.96 -18.75 30.04
C VAL A 219 26.82 -19.81 31.15
N GLY A 220 27.42 -20.99 30.89
CA GLY A 220 27.78 -22.06 31.85
C GLY A 220 26.66 -23.07 32.12
N GLU A 221 26.87 -24.38 32.30
CA GLU A 221 28.06 -25.23 32.38
C GLU A 221 27.58 -26.71 32.42
N LYS A 222 28.35 -27.63 31.82
CA LYS A 222 28.41 -29.12 32.03
C LYS A 222 27.13 -29.95 32.22
N HIS A 223 26.98 -31.05 31.44
CA HIS A 223 27.51 -32.37 31.84
C HIS A 223 27.38 -33.42 30.72
N ARG A 224 28.35 -34.33 30.75
CA ARG A 224 28.63 -35.49 29.91
C ARG A 224 27.85 -36.72 30.42
N ASN A 225 27.72 -37.73 29.54
CA ASN A 225 27.23 -39.13 29.76
C ASN A 225 25.70 -39.26 29.59
N GLN A 226 25.16 -40.20 28.82
CA GLN A 226 25.58 -41.58 28.51
C GLN A 226 25.21 -41.95 27.07
#